data_AF-A0A660LVU4-F1
#
_entry.id   AF-A0A660LVU4-F1
#
_cell.length_a   1.000
_cell.length_b   1.000
_cell.length_c   1.000
_cell.angle_alpha   90.00
_cell.angle_beta   90.00
_cell.angle_gamma   90.00
#
_symmetry.space_group_name_H-M   'P 1'
#
loop_
_entity.id
_entity.type
_entity.pdbx_description
1 polymer ?
#
loop_
_entity_poly.entity_id
_entity_poly.type
_entity_poly.pdbx_seq_one_letter_code
_entity_poly.pdbx_strand_id
1 'polypeptide(L)'
;HKTIESRLHDEKRRKIQLGDQIIFINRVNPEQTVTATVVGLLRYATFHDLFSHNDPRKFGSESVEWLEDQMNGFYPLDEQLQNSVVGIEFVLTS
;
A
#
# COMPACT_ATOMS: atom_id res chain seq x y z
N HIS A 1 11.89 7.87 -0.97
CA HIS A 1 10.60 8.44 -1.46
C HIS A 1 9.55 7.35 -1.45
N LYS A 2 8.31 7.69 -1.11
CA LYS A 2 7.20 6.74 -1.10
C LYS A 2 6.87 6.30 -2.53
N THR A 3 6.87 4.99 -2.75
CA THR A 3 6.68 4.31 -4.04
C THR A 3 5.82 3.05 -3.92
N ILE A 4 5.44 2.65 -2.70
CA ILE A 4 4.54 1.53 -2.43
C ILE A 4 3.39 2.02 -1.54
N GLU A 5 2.16 1.69 -1.93
CA GLU A 5 0.96 1.87 -1.11
C GLU A 5 0.53 0.52 -0.52
N SER A 6 0.48 0.43 0.82
CA SER A 6 0.02 -0.77 1.53
C SER A 6 -1.51 -0.77 1.71
N ARG A 7 -2.14 -1.91 1.42
CA ARG A 7 -3.58 -2.13 1.58
C ARG A 7 -3.88 -3.58 1.96
N LEU A 8 -5.03 -3.80 2.57
CA LEU A 8 -5.63 -5.13 2.61
C LEU A 8 -5.91 -5.59 1.17
N HIS A 9 -5.74 -6.87 0.89
CA HIS A 9 -6.01 -7.43 -0.43
C HIS A 9 -7.52 -7.75 -0.58
N ASP A 10 -8.32 -6.71 -0.38
CA ASP A 10 -9.78 -6.69 -0.43
C ASP A 10 -10.33 -6.82 -1.88
N GLU A 11 -11.65 -6.98 -2.03
CA GLU A 11 -12.31 -7.13 -3.33
C GLU A 11 -12.00 -6.00 -4.33
N LYS A 12 -11.76 -4.78 -3.83
CA LYS A 12 -11.43 -3.63 -4.68
C LYS A 12 -9.99 -3.72 -5.16
N ARG A 13 -9.04 -4.04 -4.27
CA ARG A 13 -7.60 -4.10 -4.60
C ARG A 13 -7.24 -5.35 -5.38
N ARG A 14 -8.01 -6.44 -5.27
CA ARG A 14 -7.88 -7.65 -6.10
C ARG A 14 -8.05 -7.39 -7.60
N LYS A 15 -8.69 -6.28 -7.98
CA LYS A 15 -8.93 -5.91 -9.38
C LYS A 15 -7.76 -5.17 -10.02
N ILE A 16 -6.81 -4.68 -9.22
CA ILE A 16 -5.67 -3.90 -9.70
C ILE A 16 -4.70 -4.81 -10.46
N GLN A 17 -4.27 -4.35 -11.63
CA GLN A 17 -3.30 -5.03 -12.49
C GLN A 17 -2.07 -4.16 -12.75
N LEU A 18 -1.00 -4.78 -13.21
CA LEU A 18 0.16 -4.05 -13.71
C LEU A 18 -0.23 -3.19 -14.90
N GLY A 19 0.24 -1.94 -14.93
CA GLY A 19 -0.10 -0.96 -15.95
C GLY A 19 -1.35 -0.13 -15.65
N ASP A 20 -2.15 -0.49 -14.64
CA ASP A 20 -3.29 0.34 -14.23
C ASP A 20 -2.83 1.73 -13.78
N GLN A 21 -3.69 2.72 -13.99
CA GLN A 21 -3.52 4.05 -13.43
C GLN A 21 -4.34 4.21 -12.14
N ILE A 22 -3.68 4.70 -11.09
CA ILE A 22 -4.30 5.03 -9.81
C ILE A 22 -4.21 6.53 -9.60
N ILE A 23 -5.34 7.14 -9.24
CA ILE A 23 -5.42 8.56 -8.86
C ILE A 23 -5.45 8.64 -7.34
N PHE A 24 -4.39 9.20 -6.76
CA PHE A 24 -4.34 9.57 -5.36
C PHE A 24 -4.95 10.95 -5.17
N ILE A 25 -5.89 11.08 -4.23
CA ILE A 25 -6.56 12.33 -3.89
C ILE A 25 -6.06 12.80 -2.53
N ASN A 26 -5.60 14.04 -2.44
CA ASN A 26 -5.24 14.64 -1.16
C ASN A 26 -6.51 14.83 -0.31
N ARG A 27 -6.51 14.26 0.91
CA ARG A 27 -7.67 14.32 1.81
C ARG A 27 -7.97 15.74 2.33
N VAL A 28 -6.97 16.60 2.42
CA VAL A 28 -7.11 17.99 2.89
C VAL A 28 -7.52 18.92 1.75
N ASN A 29 -6.96 18.71 0.55
CA ASN A 29 -7.31 19.45 -0.65
C ASN A 29 -7.66 18.50 -1.81
N PRO A 30 -8.95 18.13 -1.99
CA PRO A 30 -9.37 17.16 -3.00
C PRO A 30 -9.08 17.56 -4.45
N GLU A 31 -8.86 18.85 -4.74
CA GLU A 31 -8.46 19.32 -6.08
C GLU A 31 -7.03 18.90 -6.42
N GLN A 32 -6.20 18.65 -5.41
CA GLN A 32 -4.85 18.14 -5.59
C GLN A 32 -4.88 16.62 -5.74
N THR A 33 -4.60 16.18 -6.97
CA THR A 33 -4.49 14.77 -7.31
C THR A 33 -3.11 14.43 -7.87
N VAL A 34 -2.73 13.17 -7.72
CA VAL A 34 -1.50 12.63 -8.31
C VAL A 34 -1.85 11.32 -9.01
N THR A 35 -1.50 11.22 -10.30
CA THR A 35 -1.65 9.99 -11.07
C THR A 35 -0.38 9.16 -10.97
N ALA A 36 -0.56 7.85 -10.80
CA ALA A 36 0.53 6.91 -10.75
C ALA A 36 0.20 5.66 -11.56
N THR A 37 1.22 5.04 -12.14
CA THR A 37 1.12 3.77 -12.86
C THR A 37 1.59 2.63 -11.98
N VAL A 38 0.79 1.57 -11.89
CA VAL A 38 1.14 0.36 -11.13
C VAL A 38 2.23 -0.41 -11.86
N VAL A 39 3.36 -0.64 -11.18
CA VAL A 39 4.53 -1.34 -11.73
C VAL A 39 4.90 -2.60 -10.95
N GLY A 40 4.27 -2.84 -9.80
CA GLY A 40 4.48 -4.04 -9.00
C GLY A 40 3.33 -4.32 -8.05
N LEU A 41 3.12 -5.60 -7.74
CA LEU A 41 2.13 -6.07 -6.77
C LEU A 41 2.77 -7.10 -5.85
N LEU A 42 2.98 -6.72 -4.59
CA LEU A 42 3.67 -7.49 -3.58
C LEU A 42 2.65 -8.10 -2.62
N ARG A 43 2.41 -9.42 -2.67
CA ARG A 43 1.45 -10.08 -1.78
C ARG A 43 2.13 -10.80 -0.63
N TYR A 44 1.63 -10.54 0.58
CA TYR A 44 2.10 -11.12 1.84
C TYR A 44 0.93 -11.49 2.73
N ALA A 45 1.16 -12.37 3.71
CA ALA A 45 0.13 -12.77 4.66
C ALA A 45 -0.25 -11.61 5.61
N THR A 46 0.75 -10.86 6.07
CA THR A 46 0.57 -9.78 7.07
C THR A 46 1.28 -8.49 6.66
N PHE A 47 0.90 -7.37 7.25
CA PHE A 47 1.63 -6.10 7.10
C PHE A 47 3.03 -6.19 7.69
N HIS A 48 3.21 -6.93 8.79
CA HIS A 48 4.53 -7.21 9.35
C HIS A 48 5.47 -7.81 8.30
N ASP A 49 5.02 -8.86 7.59
CA ASP A 49 5.82 -9.50 6.54
C ASP A 49 6.08 -8.53 5.37
N LEU A 50 5.07 -7.77 4.94
CA LEU A 50 5.22 -6.81 3.85
C LEU A 50 6.30 -5.75 4.19
N PHE A 51 6.29 -5.21 5.40
CA PHE A 51 7.20 -4.14 5.80
C PHE A 51 8.60 -4.66 6.18
N SER A 52 8.71 -5.83 6.83
CA SER A 52 10.01 -6.39 7.22
C SER A 52 10.84 -6.90 6.03
N HIS A 53 10.18 -7.35 4.95
CA HIS A 53 10.86 -7.80 3.73
C HIS A 53 11.18 -6.68 2.73
N ASN A 54 10.80 -5.42 3.01
CA ASN A 54 10.95 -4.30 2.09
C ASN A 54 11.52 -3.07 2.80
N ASP A 55 12.09 -2.12 2.05
CA ASP A 55 12.59 -0.87 2.63
C ASP A 55 11.41 0.00 3.12
N PRO A 56 11.29 0.32 4.43
CA PRO A 56 10.17 1.11 4.96
C PRO A 56 10.06 2.49 4.30
N ARG A 57 11.16 3.04 3.77
CA ARG A 57 11.18 4.34 3.08
C ARG A 57 10.35 4.33 1.80
N LYS A 58 10.12 3.16 1.20
CA LYS A 58 9.20 2.99 0.07
C LYS A 58 7.73 3.16 0.47
N PHE A 59 7.38 2.98 1.74
CA PHE A 59 6.03 3.19 2.27
C PHE A 59 5.85 4.59 2.88
N GLY A 60 6.93 5.37 2.96
CA GLY A 60 6.92 6.74 3.48
C GLY A 60 7.26 6.86 4.97
N SER A 61 7.91 5.87 5.56
CA SER A 61 8.40 5.89 6.96
C SER A 61 9.83 5.35 7.02
N GLU A 62 10.50 5.50 8.17
CA GLU A 62 11.78 4.84 8.46
C GLU A 62 11.63 3.65 9.42
N SER A 63 10.46 3.47 10.06
CA SER A 63 10.20 2.41 11.03
C SER A 63 9.14 1.45 10.52
N VAL A 64 9.49 0.15 10.55
CA VAL A 64 8.58 -0.97 10.26
C VAL A 64 7.51 -1.06 11.34
N GLU A 65 7.90 -0.93 12.60
CA GLU A 65 7.02 -1.02 13.77
C GLU A 65 5.94 0.06 13.72
N TRP A 66 6.32 1.29 13.36
CA TRP A 66 5.37 2.39 13.21
C TRP A 66 4.38 2.12 12.07
N LEU A 67 4.86 1.66 10.91
CA LEU A 67 3.97 1.32 9.79
C LEU A 67 3.00 0.20 10.17
N GLU A 68 3.49 -0.83 10.85
CA GLU A 68 2.69 -1.95 11.32
C GLU A 68 1.61 -1.51 12.32
N ASP A 69 1.98 -0.73 13.34
CA ASP A 69 1.05 -0.23 14.36
C ASP A 69 -0.08 0.60 13.73
N GLN A 70 0.26 1.49 12.80
CA GLN A 70 -0.73 2.27 12.07
C GLN A 70 -1.71 1.37 11.29
N MET A 71 -1.21 0.35 10.59
CA MET A 71 -2.08 -0.53 9.80
C MET A 71 -2.92 -1.45 10.67
N ASN A 72 -2.39 -1.93 11.79
CA ASN A 72 -3.10 -2.78 12.75
C ASN A 72 -4.30 -2.06 13.39
N GLY A 73 -4.26 -0.73 13.49
CA GLY A 73 -5.40 0.08 13.92
C GLY A 73 -6.59 0.09 12.94
N PHE A 74 -6.37 -0.25 11.66
CA PHE A 74 -7.42 -0.33 10.64
C PHE A 74 -7.78 -1.78 10.28
N TYR A 75 -6.79 -2.67 10.27
CA TYR A 75 -6.91 -4.05 9.81
C TYR A 75 -6.33 -4.99 10.87
N PRO A 76 -7.16 -5.54 11.77
CA PRO A 76 -6.74 -6.55 12.74
C PRO A 76 -6.04 -7.75 12.08
N LEU A 77 -5.17 -8.43 12.83
CA LEU A 77 -4.33 -9.52 12.31
C LEU A 77 -5.14 -10.67 11.69
N ASP A 78 -6.29 -11.02 12.27
CA ASP A 78 -7.20 -12.03 11.73
C ASP A 78 -7.76 -11.63 10.36
N GLU A 79 -8.12 -10.35 10.16
CA GLU A 79 -8.55 -9.84 8.85
C GLU A 79 -7.42 -9.89 7.83
N GLN A 80 -6.19 -9.55 8.24
CA GLN A 80 -5.00 -9.69 7.39
C GLN A 80 -4.78 -11.13 6.97
N LEU A 81 -4.82 -12.09 7.91
CA LEU A 81 -4.62 -13.51 7.60
C LEU A 81 -5.75 -14.08 6.71
N GLN A 82 -6.98 -13.60 6.86
CA GLN A 82 -8.10 -14.03 6.03
C GLN A 82 -7.98 -13.51 4.58
N ASN A 83 -7.53 -12.27 4.39
CA ASN A 83 -7.56 -11.61 3.08
C ASN A 83 -6.20 -11.51 2.39
N SER A 84 -5.11 -11.71 3.13
CA SER A 84 -3.75 -11.26 2.84
C SER A 84 -3.64 -9.73 2.71
N VAL A 85 -2.43 -9.23 2.58
CA VAL A 85 -2.15 -7.81 2.29
C VAL A 85 -1.47 -7.66 0.94
N VAL A 86 -1.47 -6.44 0.40
CA VAL A 86 -0.80 -6.09 -0.84
C VAL A 86 -0.05 -4.77 -0.71
N GLY A 87 1.22 -4.77 -1.14
CA GLY A 87 1.96 -3.57 -1.48
C GLY A 87 1.80 -3.28 -2.97
N ILE A 88 1.21 -2.14 -3.31
CA ILE A 88 1.02 -1.69 -4.69
C ILE A 88 2.18 -0.75 -5.01
N GLU A 89 3.17 -1.24 -5.76
CA GLU A 89 4.31 -0.45 -6.20
C GLU A 89 3.94 0.37 -7.43
N PHE A 90 4.31 1.64 -7.44
CA PHE A 90 3.91 2.59 -8.45
C PHE A 90 5.03 3.57 -8.81
N VAL A 91 4.92 4.14 -10.00
CA VAL A 91 5.71 5.31 -10.44
C VAL A 91 4.77 6.48 -10.71
N LEU A 92 5.19 7.68 -10.34
CA LEU A 92 4.40 8.88 -10.63
C LEU A 92 4.42 9.16 -12.13
N THR A 93 3.26 9.40 -12.70
CA THR A 93 3.12 9.81 -14.09
C THR A 93 3.00 11.33 -14.13
N SER A 94 3.92 11.99 -14.82
CA SER A 94 3.94 13.45 -15.06
C SER A 94 2.82 13.88 -16.00
#